data_AF-A0A959U6T1-F1
#
_entry.id   AF-A0A959U6T1-F1
#
_cell.length_a   1.000
_cell.length_b   1.000
_cell.length_c   1.000
_cell.angle_alpha   90.00
_cell.angle_beta   90.00
_cell.angle_gamma   90.00
#
_symmetry.space_group_name_H-M   'P 1'
#
loop_
_entity.id
_entity.type
_entity.pdbx_description
1 polymer ?
#
loop_
_entity_poly.entity_id
_entity_poly.type
_entity_poly.pdbx_seq_one_letter_code
_entity_poly.pdbx_strand_id
1 'polypeptide(L)' 'NIRQTGTIIAWDIVVEDEGYFSSIRNSLYDKALEQGVLLRPLGNTLYIMPPYCCSAAELTAMHNAGRLISSL' A
#
# COMPACT_ATOMS: atom_id res chain seq x y z
N ASN A 1 -11.24 5.39 -1.91
CA ASN A 1 -10.87 6.36 -2.97
C ASN A 1 -9.61 5.85 -3.67
N ILE A 2 -9.60 5.62 -4.99
CA ILE A 2 -8.43 5.11 -5.73
C ILE A 2 -7.94 6.19 -6.69
N ARG A 3 -6.63 6.46 -6.67
CA ARG A 3 -5.96 7.54 -7.41
C ARG A 3 -4.70 7.01 -8.07
N GLN A 4 -4.43 7.40 -9.32
CA GLN A 4 -3.23 6.98 -10.04
C GLN A 4 -2.67 8.13 -10.88
N THR A 5 -1.35 8.26 -10.91
CA THR A 5 -0.63 9.10 -11.87
C THR A 5 0.70 8.44 -12.23
N GLY A 6 0.95 8.25 -13.53
CA GLY A 6 2.11 7.50 -14.01
C GLY A 6 2.20 6.11 -13.37
N THR A 7 3.37 5.78 -12.81
CA THR A 7 3.63 4.50 -12.11
C THR A 7 3.23 4.53 -10.63
N ILE A 8 2.62 5.62 -10.15
CA ILE A 8 2.22 5.78 -8.76
C ILE A 8 0.72 5.52 -8.65
N ILE A 9 0.34 4.63 -7.73
CA ILE A 9 -1.06 4.40 -7.35
C ILE A 9 -1.20 4.58 -5.84
N ALA A 10 -2.28 5.21 -5.41
CA ALA A 10 -2.60 5.40 -4.01
C ALA A 10 -4.10 5.16 -3.77
N TRP A 11 -4.43 4.63 -2.62
CA TRP A 11 -5.81 4.39 -2.23
C TRP A 11 -5.96 4.45 -0.71
N ASP A 12 -7.19 4.74 -0.28
CA ASP A 12 -7.52 4.82 1.14
C ASP A 12 -8.20 3.52 1.59
N ILE A 13 -7.75 2.97 2.71
CA ILE A 13 -8.41 1.90 3.44
C ILE A 13 -9.58 2.51 4.23
N VAL A 14 -10.73 1.85 4.17
CA VAL A 14 -11.94 2.29 4.88
C VAL A 14 -11.80 1.87 6.34
N VAL A 15 -11.75 2.84 7.23
CA VAL A 15 -11.62 2.66 8.68
C VAL A 15 -12.45 3.73 9.39
N GLU A 16 -12.81 3.50 10.65
CA GLU A 16 -13.52 4.51 11.44
C GLU A 16 -12.61 5.70 11.79
N ASP A 17 -11.32 5.45 12.04
CA ASP A 17 -10.31 6.43 12.40
C ASP A 17 -9.47 6.86 11.18
N GLU A 18 -10.07 7.58 10.24
CA GLU A 18 -9.38 8.03 9.02
C GLU A 18 -8.34 9.14 9.26
N GLY A 19 -7.46 9.34 8.27
CA GLY A 19 -6.50 10.45 8.23
C GLY A 19 -5.11 10.06 8.71
N TYR A 20 -4.21 11.04 8.74
CA TYR A 20 -2.77 10.83 8.95
C TYR A 20 -2.42 10.09 10.27
N PHE A 21 -3.23 10.26 11.30
CA PHE A 21 -3.05 9.63 12.61
C PHE A 21 -3.79 8.30 12.77
N SER A 22 -4.36 7.75 11.68
CA SER A 22 -5.03 6.45 11.71
C SER A 22 -4.12 5.37 12.30
N SER A 23 -4.67 4.64 13.26
CA SER A 23 -3.97 3.58 13.99
C SER A 23 -3.67 2.36 13.12
N ILE A 24 -4.40 2.18 12.01
CA ILE A 24 -4.24 1.05 11.10
C ILE A 24 -2.87 1.02 10.41
N ARG A 25 -2.18 2.17 10.34
CA ARG A 25 -0.88 2.34 9.68
C ARG A 25 0.12 1.23 10.04
N ASN A 26 0.25 0.90 11.33
CA ASN A 26 1.22 -0.11 11.77
C ASN A 26 0.82 -1.52 11.29
N SER A 27 -0.47 -1.85 11.36
CA SER A 27 -0.98 -3.13 10.87
C SER A 27 -0.78 -3.30 9.36
N LEU A 28 -1.03 -2.24 8.58
CA LEU A 28 -0.78 -2.25 7.13
C LEU A 28 0.71 -2.41 6.81
N TYR A 29 1.58 -1.74 7.58
CA TYR A 29 3.03 -1.85 7.44
C TYR A 29 3.53 -3.27 7.72
N ASP A 30 3.15 -3.84 8.87
CA ASP A 30 3.61 -5.17 9.29
C ASP A 30 3.15 -6.25 8.30
N LYS A 31 1.90 -6.19 7.83
CA LYS A 31 1.38 -7.12 6.83
C LYS A 31 2.04 -6.99 5.47
N ALA A 32 2.39 -5.78 5.06
CA ALA A 32 3.18 -5.59 3.84
C ALA A 32 4.53 -6.29 3.97
N LEU A 33 5.18 -6.11 5.12
CA LEU A 33 6.48 -6.70 5.41
C LEU A 33 6.43 -8.23 5.45
N GLU A 34 5.36 -8.81 5.99
CA GLU A 34 5.09 -10.27 5.95
C GLU A 34 5.00 -10.82 4.52
N GLN A 35 4.55 -10.00 3.56
CA GLN A 35 4.51 -10.34 2.13
C GLN A 35 5.84 -10.04 1.39
N GLY A 36 6.88 -9.63 2.11
CA GLY A 36 8.16 -9.24 1.53
C GLY A 36 8.15 -7.90 0.80
N VAL A 37 7.13 -7.07 1.03
CA VAL A 37 6.98 -5.76 0.37
C VAL A 37 7.05 -4.65 1.40
N LEU A 38 8.01 -3.73 1.23
CA LEU A 38 8.09 -2.55 2.08
C LEU A 38 7.12 -1.46 1.59
N LEU A 39 5.94 -1.37 2.21
CA LEU A 39 5.03 -0.23 2.04
C LEU A 39 5.20 0.77 3.17
N ARG A 40 4.92 2.05 2.90
CA ARG A 40 4.99 3.13 3.90
C ARG A 40 3.64 3.85 3.98
N PRO A 41 2.67 3.32 4.74
CA PRO A 41 1.34 3.93 4.82
C PRO A 41 1.40 5.35 5.41
N LEU A 42 0.51 6.21 4.92
CA LEU A 42 0.30 7.57 5.41
C LEU A 42 -1.08 7.63 6.06
N GLY A 43 -1.16 7.31 7.35
CA GLY A 43 -2.44 7.07 8.00
C GLY A 43 -3.13 5.84 7.40
N ASN A 44 -4.38 6.01 6.96
CA ASN A 44 -5.14 4.99 6.23
C ASN A 44 -4.88 4.98 4.71
N THR A 45 -4.02 5.86 4.19
CA THR A 45 -3.64 5.86 2.76
C THR A 45 -2.48 4.90 2.50
N LEU A 46 -2.68 3.96 1.58
CA LEU A 46 -1.64 3.14 0.96
C LEU A 46 -1.22 3.74 -0.38
N TYR A 47 0.04 3.50 -0.75
CA TYR A 47 0.52 3.78 -2.09
C TYR A 47 1.59 2.79 -2.52
N ILE A 48 1.68 2.58 -3.84
CA ILE A 48 2.77 1.87 -4.49
C ILE A 48 3.45 2.88 -5.41
N MET A 49 4.75 3.09 -5.18
CA MET A 49 5.62 3.92 -5.98
C MET A 49 6.89 3.10 -6.27
N PRO A 50 6.88 2.31 -7.34
CA PRO A 50 7.95 1.38 -7.60
C PRO A 50 9.16 2.12 -8.23
N PRO A 51 10.41 1.65 -8.00
CA PRO A 51 11.57 2.18 -8.71
C PRO A 51 11.44 1.98 -10.21
N TYR A 52 11.88 2.91 -11.06
CA TYR A 52 11.71 2.76 -12.53
C TYR A 52 12.46 1.58 -13.14
N CYS A 53 13.43 1.00 -12.43
CA CYS A 53 14.18 -0.18 -12.84
C CYS A 53 13.54 -1.51 -12.42
N CYS A 54 12.36 -1.50 -11.79
CA CYS A 54 11.72 -2.74 -11.34
C CYS A 54 11.24 -3.61 -12.51
N SER A 55 11.36 -4.91 -12.32
CA SER A 55 10.86 -5.94 -13.24
C SER A 55 9.34 -6.11 -13.13
N ALA A 56 8.75 -6.71 -14.16
CA ALA A 56 7.32 -7.08 -14.14
C ALA A 56 6.97 -8.01 -12.97
N ALA A 57 7.89 -8.89 -12.56
CA ALA A 57 7.69 -9.81 -11.44
C ALA A 57 7.65 -9.06 -10.10
N GLU A 58 8.56 -8.11 -9.88
CA GLU A 58 8.56 -7.26 -8.67
C GLU A 58 7.32 -6.37 -8.61
N LEU A 59 6.91 -5.78 -9.74
CA LEU A 59 5.65 -5.03 -9.84
C LEU A 59 4.44 -5.89 -9.47
N THR A 60 4.40 -7.13 -9.97
CA THR A 60 3.33 -8.08 -9.66
C THR A 60 3.32 -8.43 -8.17
N ALA A 61 4.48 -8.64 -7.55
CA ALA A 61 4.58 -8.90 -6.11
C ALA A 61 4.05 -7.71 -5.28
N MET A 62 4.43 -6.48 -5.62
CA MET A 62 3.93 -5.27 -4.96
C MET A 62 2.41 -5.11 -5.10
N HIS A 63 1.86 -5.35 -6.29
CA HIS A 63 0.41 -5.28 -6.53
C HIS A 63 -0.35 -6.38 -5.76
N ASN A 64 0.18 -7.59 -5.69
CA ASN A 64 -0.43 -8.69 -4.94
C ASN A 64 -0.43 -8.40 -3.44
N ALA A 65 0.67 -7.89 -2.89
CA ALA A 65 0.73 -7.46 -1.49
C ALA A 65 -0.28 -6.34 -1.22
N GLY A 66 -0.32 -5.30 -2.06
CA GLY A 66 -1.28 -4.21 -1.93
C GLY A 66 -2.74 -4.69 -1.95
N ARG A 67 -3.08 -5.64 -2.82
CA ARG A 67 -4.42 -6.25 -2.87
C ARG A 67 -4.75 -7.04 -1.60
N LEU A 68 -3.84 -7.88 -1.13
CA LEU A 68 -4.05 -8.70 0.06
C LEU A 68 -4.27 -7.84 1.32
N ILE A 69 -3.48 -6.78 1.47
CA ILE A 69 -3.56 -5.90 2.64
C ILE A 69 -4.84 -5.05 2.60
N SER A 70 -5.36 -4.78 1.41
CA SER A 70 -6.58 -3.98 1.23
C SER A 70 -7.87 -4.75 1.49
N SER A 71 -7.81 -6.06 1.74
CA SER A 71 -8.98 -6.86 2.12
C SER A 71 -9.21 -6.87 3.65
N LEU A 72 -8.62 -5.93 4.37
CA LEU A 72 -8.82 -5.68 5.80
C LEU A 72 -9.84 -4.56 5.99
#